data_AF-A0A5C0DPG3-F1
#
_entry.id   AF-A0A5C0DPG3-F1
#
_cell.length_a   1.000
_cell.length_b   1.000
_cell.length_c   1.000
_cell.angle_alpha   90.00
_cell.angle_beta   90.00
_cell.angle_gamma   90.00
#
_symmetry.space_group_name_H-M   'P 1'
#
loop_
_entity.id
_entity.type
_entity.pdbx_description
1 polymer ?
#
loop_
_entity_poly.entity_id
_entity_poly.type
_entity_poly.pdbx_seq_one_letter_code
_entity_poly.pdbx_strand_id
1 'polypeptide(L)'
;MNRTSKQKFLKALDICQSLVDFKYRPTNLTYQAIELFCEIGKNAFELLELCHKYSSKIEKICDIIHEYGTSIDNWRVDCPLGFGAKDHCSFLSFFLNLDSGKFEYFTDNFTTPEQIAELLKDWKGIDLNSVIKKQKTLTF
;
A
#
# COMPACT_ATOMS: atom_id res chain seq x y z
N MET A 1 -11.33 -1.23 22.22
CA MET A 1 -10.03 -0.53 22.30
C MET A 1 -9.58 -0.18 20.89
N ASN A 2 -9.41 1.11 20.58
CA ASN A 2 -8.76 1.51 19.33
C ASN A 2 -7.30 1.08 19.38
N ARG A 3 -6.86 0.26 18.43
CA ARG A 3 -5.45 -0.13 18.28
C ARG A 3 -4.63 1.12 17.94
N THR A 4 -3.41 1.20 18.45
CA THR A 4 -2.48 2.29 18.08
C THR A 4 -2.09 2.18 16.60
N SER A 5 -1.70 3.30 15.97
CA SER A 5 -1.24 3.30 14.56
C SER A 5 -0.09 2.31 14.33
N LYS A 6 0.86 2.22 15.27
CA LYS A 6 1.92 1.19 15.25
C LYS A 6 1.37 -0.24 15.19
N GLN A 7 0.36 -0.57 15.99
CA GLN A 7 -0.23 -1.92 15.99
C GLN A 7 -0.99 -2.19 14.69
N LYS A 8 -1.68 -1.20 14.13
CA LYS A 8 -2.35 -1.31 12.83
C LYS A 8 -1.32 -1.52 11.72
N PHE A 9 -0.23 -0.77 11.75
CA PHE A 9 0.85 -0.86 10.78
C PHE A 9 1.50 -2.23 10.79
N LEU A 10 1.90 -2.73 11.97
CA LEU A 10 2.48 -4.06 12.10
C LEU A 10 1.51 -5.15 11.64
N LYS A 11 0.22 -5.03 11.96
CA LYS A 11 -0.79 -5.96 11.44
C LYS A 11 -0.90 -5.89 9.91
N ALA A 12 -0.89 -4.70 9.32
CA ALA A 12 -0.92 -4.55 7.87
C ALA A 12 0.30 -5.21 7.22
N LEU A 13 1.49 -5.04 7.80
CA LEU A 13 2.70 -5.73 7.38
C LEU A 13 2.59 -7.26 7.49
N ASP A 14 2.03 -7.76 8.59
CA ASP A 14 1.85 -9.22 8.78
C ASP A 14 0.83 -9.79 7.78
N ILE A 15 -0.20 -9.03 7.40
CA ILE A 15 -1.12 -9.38 6.33
C ILE A 15 -0.42 -9.40 4.98
N CYS A 16 0.39 -8.38 4.65
CA CYS A 16 1.13 -8.36 3.39
C CYS A 16 2.13 -9.53 3.32
N GLN A 17 2.79 -9.85 4.44
CA GLN A 17 3.72 -10.97 4.55
C GLN A 17 3.03 -12.32 4.26
N SER A 18 1.78 -12.51 4.68
CA SER A 18 1.07 -13.78 4.46
C SER A 18 0.62 -14.00 3.02
N LEU A 19 0.73 -12.99 2.14
CA LEU A 19 0.41 -13.14 0.71
C LEU A 19 1.25 -14.22 0.01
N VAL A 20 2.43 -14.56 0.56
CA VAL A 20 3.26 -15.67 0.09
C VAL A 20 2.49 -17.00 0.04
N ASP A 21 1.56 -17.23 0.97
CA ASP A 21 0.77 -18.46 1.05
C ASP A 21 -0.40 -18.49 0.04
N PHE A 22 -0.73 -17.33 -0.52
CA PHE A 22 -1.83 -17.14 -1.47
C PHE A 22 -1.37 -17.10 -2.92
N LYS A 23 -0.10 -17.46 -3.19
CA LYS A 23 0.41 -17.59 -4.56
C LYS A 23 -0.58 -18.39 -5.41
N TYR A 24 -1.03 -17.78 -6.51
CA TYR A 24 -2.03 -18.35 -7.43
C TYR A 24 -3.46 -18.52 -6.89
N ARG A 25 -3.87 -17.78 -5.85
CA ARG A 25 -5.26 -17.83 -5.34
C ARG A 25 -5.80 -16.43 -4.98
N PRO A 26 -7.10 -16.19 -5.14
CA PRO A 26 -7.71 -14.93 -4.75
C PRO A 26 -7.71 -14.79 -3.23
N THR A 27 -7.58 -13.55 -2.76
CA THR A 27 -7.67 -13.22 -1.34
C THR A 27 -8.17 -11.80 -1.15
N ASN A 28 -8.91 -11.57 -0.07
CA ASN A 28 -9.34 -10.22 0.35
C ASN A 28 -8.32 -9.57 1.30
N LEU A 29 -7.20 -10.24 1.59
CA LEU A 29 -6.16 -9.75 2.49
C LEU A 29 -5.53 -8.45 2.00
N THR A 30 -5.36 -8.28 0.69
CA THR A 30 -4.81 -7.04 0.11
C THR A 30 -5.66 -5.83 0.49
N TYR A 31 -6.98 -5.95 0.37
CA TYR A 31 -7.92 -4.90 0.77
C TYR A 31 -7.90 -4.63 2.28
N GLN A 32 -7.84 -5.68 3.11
CA GLN A 32 -7.73 -5.52 4.58
C GLN A 32 -6.47 -4.75 4.99
N ALA A 33 -5.33 -5.01 4.33
CA ALA A 33 -4.11 -4.26 4.57
C ALA A 33 -4.25 -2.79 4.13
N ILE A 34 -4.85 -2.54 2.96
CA ILE A 34 -5.16 -1.18 2.47
C ILE A 34 -6.03 -0.42 3.48
N GLU A 35 -7.07 -1.04 4.04
CA GLU A 35 -7.91 -0.37 5.03
C GLU A 35 -7.13 0.04 6.29
N LEU A 36 -6.23 -0.82 6.77
CA LEU A 36 -5.37 -0.50 7.90
C LEU A 36 -4.41 0.65 7.57
N PHE A 37 -3.80 0.66 6.38
CA PHE A 37 -2.97 1.77 5.94
C PHE A 37 -3.77 3.06 5.79
N CYS A 38 -4.99 3.00 5.26
CA CYS A 38 -5.88 4.16 5.17
C CYS A 38 -6.22 4.72 6.57
N GLU A 39 -6.47 3.88 7.56
CA GLU A 39 -6.71 4.36 8.92
C GLU A 39 -5.53 5.13 9.51
N ILE A 40 -4.30 4.70 9.20
CA ILE A 40 -3.06 5.37 9.63
C ILE A 40 -2.81 6.62 8.79
N GLY A 41 -3.06 6.54 7.47
CA GLY A 41 -2.83 7.61 6.50
C GLY A 41 -3.67 8.87 6.72
N LYS A 42 -4.71 8.81 7.56
CA LYS A 42 -5.37 10.02 8.10
C LYS A 42 -4.37 10.97 8.76
N ASN A 43 -3.24 10.44 9.26
CA ASN A 43 -2.06 11.21 9.63
C ASN A 43 -0.88 10.81 8.74
N ALA A 44 -0.68 11.55 7.65
CA ALA A 44 0.36 11.29 6.66
C ALA A 44 1.77 11.27 7.27
N PHE A 45 2.05 12.12 8.26
CA PHE A 45 3.37 12.20 8.91
C PHE A 45 3.63 10.96 9.77
N GLU A 46 2.65 10.52 10.55
CA GLU A 46 2.77 9.29 11.34
C GLU A 46 2.97 8.05 10.45
N LEU A 47 2.25 7.97 9.33
CA LEU A 47 2.46 6.89 8.36
C LEU A 47 3.89 6.91 7.80
N LEU A 48 4.40 8.08 7.42
CA LEU A 48 5.76 8.24 6.91
C LEU A 48 6.81 7.84 7.96
N GLU A 49 6.67 8.25 9.21
CA GLU A 49 7.57 7.85 10.30
C GLU A 49 7.59 6.33 10.51
N LEU A 50 6.43 5.67 10.39
CA LEU A 50 6.34 4.22 10.48
C LEU A 50 7.01 3.54 9.27
N CYS A 51 6.82 4.05 8.05
CA CYS A 51 7.52 3.55 6.87
C CYS A 51 9.04 3.65 7.05
N HIS A 52 9.53 4.80 7.53
CA HIS A 52 10.94 5.00 7.81
C HIS A 52 11.48 4.01 8.86
N LYS A 53 10.77 3.89 9.99
CA LYS A 53 11.15 3.04 11.14
C LYS A 53 11.23 1.55 10.81
N TYR A 54 10.39 1.06 9.90
CA TYR A 54 10.31 -0.35 9.54
C TYR A 54 10.84 -0.65 8.13
N SER A 55 11.60 0.26 7.52
CA SER A 55 12.13 0.16 6.15
C SER A 55 12.72 -1.21 5.80
N SER A 56 13.55 -1.79 6.67
CA SER A 56 14.13 -3.13 6.43
C SER A 56 13.11 -4.27 6.41
N LYS A 57 12.02 -4.18 7.19
CA LYS A 57 10.91 -5.16 7.12
C LYS A 57 10.08 -4.92 5.86
N ILE A 58 9.89 -3.65 5.50
CA ILE A 58 9.12 -3.24 4.32
C ILE A 58 9.78 -3.75 3.03
N GLU A 59 11.09 -3.63 2.89
CA GLU A 59 11.84 -4.11 1.71
C GLU A 59 11.49 -5.56 1.39
N LYS A 60 11.56 -6.46 2.38
CA LYS A 60 11.20 -7.87 2.22
C LYS A 60 9.72 -8.09 1.88
N ILE A 61 8.83 -7.25 2.40
CA ILE A 61 7.40 -7.33 2.12
C ILE A 61 7.10 -6.83 0.70
N CYS A 62 7.84 -5.83 0.21
CA CYS A 62 7.74 -5.38 -1.17
C CYS A 62 8.11 -6.51 -2.15
N ASP A 63 9.15 -7.29 -1.86
CA ASP A 63 9.49 -8.49 -2.67
C ASP A 63 8.33 -9.50 -2.72
N ILE A 64 7.65 -9.72 -1.60
CA ILE A 64 6.49 -10.63 -1.52
C ILE A 64 5.29 -10.07 -2.30
N ILE A 65 5.02 -8.77 -2.18
CA ILE A 65 3.96 -8.12 -2.94
C ILE A 65 4.27 -8.20 -4.44
N HIS A 66 5.54 -8.01 -4.83
CA HIS A 66 5.98 -8.15 -6.20
C HIS A 66 5.75 -9.57 -6.73
N GLU A 67 6.19 -10.58 -5.99
CA GLU A 67 5.98 -11.99 -6.36
C GLU A 67 4.48 -12.33 -6.45
N TYR A 68 3.67 -11.86 -5.50
CA TYR A 68 2.22 -12.06 -5.53
C TYR A 68 1.57 -11.35 -6.73
N GLY A 69 1.82 -10.06 -6.92
CA GLY A 69 1.24 -9.22 -7.98
C GLY A 69 1.62 -9.67 -9.40
N THR A 70 2.79 -10.28 -9.58
CA THR A 70 3.24 -10.83 -10.86
C THR A 70 2.76 -12.25 -11.12
N SER A 71 2.40 -13.02 -10.09
CA SER A 71 2.03 -14.45 -10.21
C SER A 71 0.53 -14.72 -10.29
N ILE A 72 -0.32 -13.77 -9.92
CA ILE A 72 -1.79 -13.93 -9.97
C ILE A 72 -2.41 -13.39 -11.25
N ASP A 73 -3.63 -13.83 -11.57
CA ASP A 73 -4.52 -13.09 -12.46
C ASP A 73 -5.08 -11.86 -11.74
N ASN A 74 -5.58 -10.87 -12.50
CA ASN A 74 -6.23 -9.70 -11.89
C ASN A 74 -7.65 -10.01 -11.43
N TRP A 75 -7.80 -10.92 -10.46
CA TRP A 75 -9.10 -11.27 -9.89
C TRP A 75 -9.74 -10.08 -9.20
N ARG A 76 -11.05 -9.91 -9.40
CA ARG A 76 -11.81 -8.90 -8.68
C ARG A 76 -11.82 -9.22 -7.19
N VAL A 77 -11.58 -8.18 -6.39
CA VAL A 77 -11.75 -8.22 -4.94
C VAL A 77 -13.09 -7.58 -4.64
N ASP A 78 -13.95 -8.29 -3.90
CA ASP A 78 -15.27 -7.77 -3.53
C ASP A 78 -15.11 -6.63 -2.50
N CYS A 79 -14.98 -5.41 -3.02
CA CYS A 79 -14.77 -4.20 -2.24
C CYS A 79 -15.30 -2.95 -2.96
N PRO A 80 -15.57 -1.85 -2.22
CA PRO A 80 -16.12 -0.61 -2.79
C PRO A 80 -15.25 0.07 -3.85
N LEU A 81 -13.96 -0.25 -3.92
CA LEU A 81 -13.04 0.32 -4.89
C LEU A 81 -13.23 -0.26 -6.31
N GLY A 82 -13.80 -1.46 -6.43
CA GLY A 82 -14.06 -2.11 -7.71
C GLY A 82 -12.81 -2.59 -8.46
N PHE A 83 -11.62 -2.50 -7.86
CA PHE A 83 -10.36 -2.92 -8.46
C PHE A 83 -10.02 -4.39 -8.21
N GLY A 84 -9.08 -4.90 -9.00
CA GLY A 84 -8.58 -6.26 -8.84
C GLY A 84 -7.40 -6.37 -7.89
N ALA A 85 -6.96 -7.61 -7.64
CA ALA A 85 -5.89 -7.91 -6.72
C ALA A 85 -4.54 -7.28 -7.14
N LYS A 86 -4.27 -7.10 -8.43
CA LYS A 86 -3.04 -6.44 -8.92
C LYS A 86 -3.06 -4.94 -8.67
N ASP A 87 -4.19 -4.29 -8.89
CA ASP A 87 -4.37 -2.89 -8.53
C ASP A 87 -4.14 -2.67 -7.02
N HIS A 88 -4.65 -3.59 -6.20
CA HIS A 88 -4.41 -3.55 -4.76
C HIS A 88 -2.92 -3.74 -4.42
N CYS A 89 -2.18 -4.56 -5.15
CA CYS A 89 -0.72 -4.65 -4.99
C CYS A 89 -0.04 -3.31 -5.30
N SER A 90 -0.52 -2.56 -6.30
CA SER A 90 -0.03 -1.20 -6.58
C SER A 90 -0.31 -0.26 -5.40
N PHE A 91 -1.49 -0.34 -4.76
CA PHE A 91 -1.79 0.44 -3.56
C PHE A 91 -0.92 0.06 -2.36
N LEU A 92 -0.66 -1.24 -2.16
CA LEU A 92 0.23 -1.70 -1.09
C LEU A 92 1.66 -1.22 -1.32
N SER A 93 2.17 -1.35 -2.55
CA SER A 93 3.47 -0.81 -2.94
C SER A 93 3.53 0.70 -2.71
N PHE A 94 2.47 1.43 -3.07
CA PHE A 94 2.34 2.86 -2.81
C PHE A 94 2.49 3.21 -1.32
N PHE A 95 1.71 2.61 -0.43
CA PHE A 95 1.78 2.92 1.01
C PHE A 95 3.13 2.58 1.62
N LEU A 96 3.69 1.42 1.26
CA LEU A 96 4.94 0.91 1.82
C LEU A 96 6.15 1.70 1.33
N ASN A 97 6.14 2.17 0.09
CA ASN A 97 7.23 2.93 -0.51
C ASN A 97 7.05 4.46 -0.41
N LEU A 98 6.15 4.95 0.45
CA LEU A 98 6.00 6.40 0.67
C LEU A 98 7.30 7.12 1.09
N ASP A 99 8.18 6.43 1.83
CA ASP A 99 9.47 7.01 2.24
C ASP A 99 10.55 6.88 1.14
N SER A 100 10.52 5.79 0.37
CA SER A 100 11.56 5.48 -0.62
C SER A 100 11.28 6.06 -2.01
N GLY A 101 10.01 6.37 -2.31
CA GLY A 101 9.56 6.79 -3.65
C GLY A 101 9.60 5.68 -4.71
N LYS A 102 9.96 4.44 -4.34
CA LYS A 102 10.10 3.30 -5.25
C LYS A 102 8.77 2.58 -5.47
N PHE A 103 7.83 3.26 -6.12
CA PHE A 103 6.49 2.72 -6.36
C PHE A 103 6.49 1.71 -7.52
N GLU A 104 5.72 0.63 -7.36
CA GLU A 104 5.50 -0.37 -8.40
C GLU A 104 4.01 -0.44 -8.77
N TYR A 105 3.75 -0.66 -10.05
CA TYR A 105 2.40 -0.78 -10.62
C TYR A 105 2.27 -2.11 -11.34
N PHE A 106 1.18 -2.83 -11.07
CA PHE A 106 0.97 -4.19 -11.59
C PHE A 106 -0.10 -4.25 -12.70
N THR A 107 -0.64 -3.09 -13.09
CA THR A 107 -1.70 -2.87 -14.09
C THR A 107 -1.56 -1.48 -14.69
N ASP A 108 -2.16 -1.25 -15.85
CA ASP A 108 -2.15 0.07 -16.50
C ASP A 108 -3.18 1.08 -15.94
N ASN A 109 -3.96 0.69 -14.91
CA ASN A 109 -4.90 1.60 -14.25
C ASN A 109 -4.21 2.75 -13.51
N PHE A 110 -2.94 2.58 -13.12
CA PHE A 110 -2.14 3.58 -12.43
C PHE A 110 -0.73 3.60 -13.03
N THR A 111 -0.22 4.80 -13.28
CA THR A 111 1.13 5.03 -13.79
C THR A 111 1.91 6.03 -12.95
N THR A 112 1.25 6.75 -12.03
CA THR A 112 1.87 7.72 -11.14
C THR A 112 1.37 7.59 -9.69
N PRO A 113 2.19 7.97 -8.69
CA PRO A 113 1.75 7.94 -7.29
C PRO A 113 0.68 9.01 -7.01
N GLU A 114 0.64 10.10 -7.80
CA GLU A 114 -0.39 11.12 -7.71
C GLU A 114 -1.80 10.57 -7.98
N GLN A 115 -1.96 9.70 -8.99
CA GLN A 115 -3.26 9.10 -9.29
C GLN A 115 -3.80 8.29 -8.10
N ILE A 116 -2.93 7.53 -7.43
CA ILE A 116 -3.30 6.78 -6.23
C ILE A 116 -3.62 7.74 -5.07
N ALA A 117 -2.83 8.81 -4.89
CA ALA A 117 -3.08 9.80 -3.85
C ALA A 117 -4.40 10.57 -4.03
N GLU A 118 -4.73 10.96 -5.27
CA GLU A 118 -6.02 11.58 -5.62
C GLU A 118 -7.17 10.63 -5.31
N LEU A 119 -7.06 9.36 -5.71
CA LEU A 119 -8.06 8.34 -5.41
C LEU A 119 -8.27 8.15 -3.90
N LEU A 120 -7.19 8.09 -3.11
CA LEU A 120 -7.28 7.96 -1.65
C LEU A 120 -7.87 9.21 -0.98
N LYS A 121 -7.62 10.39 -1.57
CA LYS A 121 -8.21 11.65 -1.12
C LYS A 121 -9.72 11.65 -1.34
N ASP A 122 -10.16 11.28 -2.54
CA ASP A 122 -11.59 11.24 -2.87
C ASP A 122 -12.33 10.15 -2.09
N TRP A 123 -11.69 8.99 -1.89
CA TRP A 123 -12.31 7.85 -1.22
C TRP A 123 -12.32 7.96 0.31
N LYS A 124 -11.21 8.37 0.93
CA LYS A 124 -11.02 8.33 2.39
C LYS A 124 -10.67 9.68 3.01
N GLY A 125 -10.57 10.76 2.21
CA GLY A 125 -10.14 12.08 2.69
C GLY A 125 -8.66 12.13 3.07
N ILE A 126 -7.84 11.22 2.56
CA ILE A 126 -6.41 11.09 2.91
C ILE A 126 -5.57 11.87 1.89
N ASP A 127 -4.91 12.95 2.32
CA ASP A 127 -4.04 13.74 1.44
C ASP A 127 -2.56 13.39 1.66
N LEU A 128 -1.99 12.65 0.71
CA LEU A 128 -0.58 12.25 0.70
C LEU A 128 0.27 13.03 -0.33
N ASN A 129 -0.33 13.99 -1.05
CA ASN A 129 0.37 14.74 -2.09
C ASN A 129 1.55 15.55 -1.55
N SER A 130 1.43 16.06 -0.32
CA SER A 130 2.51 16.78 0.36
C SER A 130 3.73 15.88 0.62
N VAL A 131 3.50 14.62 0.99
CA VAL A 131 4.55 13.61 1.20
C VAL A 131 5.22 13.26 -0.13
N ILE A 132 4.43 13.01 -1.17
CA ILE A 132 4.94 12.68 -2.52
C ILE A 132 5.81 13.80 -3.08
N LYS A 133 5.35 15.06 -2.96
CA LYS A 133 6.12 16.24 -3.41
C LYS A 133 7.46 16.38 -2.68
N LYS A 134 7.47 16.13 -1.37
CA LYS A 134 8.68 16.16 -0.55
C LYS A 134 9.70 15.12 -1.03
N GLN A 135 9.27 13.90 -1.32
CA GLN A 135 10.16 12.86 -1.82
C GLN A 135 10.78 13.22 -3.17
N LYS A 136 9.98 13.76 -4.10
CA LYS A 136 10.50 14.24 -5.39
C LYS A 136 11.60 15.28 -5.24
N THR A 137 11.52 16.15 -4.23
CA THR A 137 12.52 17.21 -3.99
C THR A 137 13.83 16.67 -3.40
N LEU A 138 13.82 15.51 -2.75
CA LEU A 138 15.01 14.89 -2.15
C LEU A 138 15.81 14.02 -3.14
N THR A 139 15.21 13.69 -4.29
CA THR A 139 15.82 12.89 -5.36
C THR A 139 16.51 13.71 -6.46
N PHE A 140 16.59 15.05 -6.34
CA PHE A 140 17.27 15.95 -7.27
C PHE A 140 18.46 16.67 -6.62
#